data_AF-A0A1F8JD51-F1
#
_entry.id   AF-A0A1F8JD51-F1
#
_cell.length_a   1.000
_cell.length_b   1.000
_cell.length_c   1.000
_cell.angle_alpha   90.00
_cell.angle_beta   90.00
_cell.angle_gamma   90.00
#
_symmetry.space_group_name_H-M   'P 1'
#
loop_
_entity.id
_entity.type
_entity.pdbx_description
1 polymer ?
#
loop_
_entity_poly.entity_id
_entity_poly.type
_entity_poly.pdbx_seq_one_letter_code
_entity_poly.pdbx_strand_id
1 'polypeptide(L)'
;MQALKTIGVFVFLKKRKTQTLVGRLYKIDQKFIFSYEDSYFNARNSIALGPEFPLTQKEFSSDRLFPSLEDRIPSTQNPAYSEYCLAMGIDPKEQDLFILLSTVGSKGPSSFIFYPIFKRDINPKDIVEFRNMLGLTTREFAAVFEISQNSLNAIERGRIRGSEILKRLEILMHFPSVTLYFLLVNSGYLVHEKWVFATEKLKGMLQKITYEKNS
;
A
#
# COMPACT_ATOMS: atom_id res chain seq x y z
N MET A 1 -15.39 0.03 2.37
CA MET A 1 -13.94 -0.24 2.46
C MET A 1 -13.20 0.87 1.75
N GLN A 2 -12.18 1.44 2.36
CA GLN A 2 -11.46 2.59 1.79
C GLN A 2 -10.53 2.15 0.65
N ALA A 3 -10.43 3.00 -0.38
CA ALA A 3 -9.52 2.78 -1.50
C ALA A 3 -8.05 2.82 -1.03
N LEU A 4 -7.17 2.11 -1.74
CA LEU A 4 -5.73 2.25 -1.57
C LEU A 4 -5.35 3.69 -1.91
N LYS A 5 -4.68 4.38 -0.98
CA LYS A 5 -4.20 5.74 -1.20
C LYS A 5 -2.69 5.71 -1.41
N THR A 6 -2.21 6.34 -2.46
CA THR A 6 -0.79 6.63 -2.62
C THR A 6 -0.40 7.73 -1.64
N ILE A 7 0.55 7.44 -0.75
CA ILE A 7 0.99 8.38 0.31
C ILE A 7 2.42 8.88 0.11
N GLY A 8 3.10 8.37 -0.91
CA GLY A 8 4.48 8.68 -1.20
C GLY A 8 5.03 7.77 -2.29
N VAL A 9 6.34 7.83 -2.48
CA VAL A 9 7.05 7.10 -3.52
C VAL A 9 8.37 6.56 -2.96
N PHE A 10 8.63 5.28 -3.17
CA PHE A 10 9.96 4.71 -3.03
C PHE A 10 10.81 5.04 -4.25
N VAL A 11 12.04 5.45 -4.00
CA VAL A 11 13.04 5.70 -5.04
C VAL A 11 14.04 4.56 -5.05
N PHE A 12 14.23 3.93 -6.20
CA PHE A 12 15.19 2.84 -6.39
C PHE A 12 16.22 3.20 -7.44
N LEU A 13 17.46 2.76 -7.25
CA LEU A 13 18.48 2.78 -8.28
C LEU A 13 18.47 1.41 -8.97
N LYS A 14 18.07 1.38 -10.25
CA LYS A 14 18.12 0.19 -11.08
C LYS A 14 19.50 0.03 -11.70
N LYS A 15 20.19 -1.05 -11.30
CA LYS A 15 21.37 -1.59 -11.98
C LYS A 15 20.94 -2.76 -12.86
N ARG A 16 21.84 -3.27 -13.70
CA ARG A 16 21.54 -4.32 -14.70
C ARG A 16 20.70 -5.49 -14.17
N LYS A 17 21.00 -5.98 -12.95
CA LYS A 17 20.32 -7.16 -12.35
C LYS A 17 19.65 -6.88 -11.00
N THR A 18 19.83 -5.70 -10.42
CA THR A 18 19.38 -5.40 -9.05
C THR A 18 18.76 -4.03 -8.97
N GLN A 19 17.85 -3.88 -8.01
CA GLN A 19 17.33 -2.58 -7.60
C GLN A 19 17.76 -2.36 -6.16
N THR A 20 18.35 -1.20 -5.88
CA THR A 20 18.73 -0.80 -4.53
C THR A 20 17.79 0.31 -4.08
N LEU A 21 17.15 0.16 -2.92
CA LEU A 21 16.34 1.21 -2.33
C LEU A 21 17.25 2.40 -2.00
N VAL A 22 16.97 3.54 -2.61
CA VAL A 22 17.71 4.79 -2.43
C VAL A 22 17.13 5.58 -1.28
N GLY A 23 15.80 5.70 -1.26
CA GLY A 23 15.10 6.54 -0.31
C GLY A 23 13.60 6.58 -0.54
N ARG A 24 12.95 7.50 0.15
CA ARG A 24 11.49 7.64 0.19
C ARG A 24 11.13 9.11 0.10
N LEU A 25 10.16 9.41 -0.76
CA LEU A 25 9.51 10.70 -0.86
C LEU A 25 8.10 10.58 -0.27
N TYR A 26 7.72 11.51 0.60
CA TYR A 26 6.39 11.57 1.21
C TYR A 26 5.93 13.02 1.37
N LYS A 27 4.65 13.21 1.68
CA LYS A 27 4.09 14.53 2.01
C LYS A 27 3.65 14.56 3.47
N ILE A 28 4.27 15.40 4.29
CA ILE A 28 3.89 15.65 5.69
C ILE A 28 3.65 17.15 5.85
N ASP A 29 2.53 17.53 6.45
CA ASP A 29 2.18 18.94 6.71
C ASP A 29 2.31 19.84 5.47
N GLN A 30 1.83 19.33 4.33
CA GLN A 30 1.92 19.95 2.99
C GLN A 30 3.34 20.10 2.40
N LYS A 31 4.38 19.65 3.10
CA LYS A 31 5.76 19.64 2.60
C LYS A 31 6.13 18.30 1.99
N PHE A 32 6.81 18.35 0.86
CA PHE A 32 7.49 17.20 0.28
C PHE A 32 8.78 16.94 1.05
N ILE A 33 8.95 15.72 1.54
CA ILE A 33 10.13 15.32 2.28
C ILE A 33 10.72 14.10 1.59
N PHE A 34 11.97 14.21 1.17
CA PHE A 34 12.76 13.11 0.67
C PHE A 34 13.78 12.69 1.73
N SER A 35 13.90 11.39 1.98
CA SER A 35 14.88 10.84 2.90
C SER A 35 15.62 9.67 2.27
N TYR A 36 16.94 9.68 2.35
CA TYR A 36 17.78 8.56 1.96
C TYR A 36 17.63 7.40 2.94
N GLU A 37 17.67 6.17 2.42
CA GLU A 37 17.78 4.97 3.22
C GLU A 37 19.20 4.87 3.82
N ASP A 38 19.32 4.50 5.09
CA ASP A 38 20.62 4.47 5.80
C ASP A 38 21.67 3.61 5.10
N SER A 39 21.26 2.46 4.58
CA SER A 39 22.15 1.54 3.87
C SER A 39 22.66 2.13 2.55
N TYR A 40 21.86 2.97 1.89
CA TYR A 40 22.26 3.65 0.66
C TYR A 40 23.12 4.87 0.93
N PHE A 41 22.73 5.70 1.91
CA PHE A 41 23.44 6.91 2.31
C PHE A 41 24.89 6.62 2.72
N ASN A 42 25.10 5.55 3.51
CA ASN A 42 26.41 5.18 4.02
C ASN A 42 27.25 4.32 3.05
N ALA A 43 26.74 3.99 1.86
CA ALA A 43 27.46 3.17 0.89
C ALA A 43 28.57 3.99 0.20
N ARG A 44 29.79 3.44 0.09
CA ARG A 44 30.96 4.14 -0.48
C ARG A 44 30.80 4.66 -1.91
N ASN A 45 29.95 4.01 -2.71
CA ASN A 45 29.75 4.31 -4.14
C ASN A 45 28.29 4.61 -4.46
N SER A 46 27.56 5.24 -3.53
CA SER A 46 26.22 5.75 -3.79
C SER A 46 26.29 6.97 -4.73
N ILE A 47 25.23 7.17 -5.50
CA ILE A 47 25.08 8.33 -6.37
C ILE A 47 23.93 9.17 -5.87
N ALA A 48 24.08 10.49 -5.90
CA ALA A 48 23.01 11.41 -5.55
C ALA A 48 21.81 11.22 -6.51
N LEU A 49 20.60 11.45 -5.99
CA LEU A 49 19.37 11.34 -6.79
C LEU A 49 19.31 12.46 -7.83
N GLY A 50 19.81 13.63 -7.44
CA GLY A 50 19.90 14.84 -8.24
C GLY A 50 20.72 15.90 -7.50
N PRO A 51 20.95 17.07 -8.12
CA PRO A 51 21.74 18.14 -7.51
C PRO A 51 21.12 18.66 -6.20
N GLU A 52 19.81 18.55 -6.06
CA GLU A 52 19.04 18.96 -4.87
C GLU A 52 19.15 17.96 -3.71
N PHE A 53 19.69 16.76 -3.97
CA PHE A 53 19.81 15.67 -3.00
C PHE A 53 21.27 15.24 -2.85
N PRO A 54 22.18 16.13 -2.41
CA PRO A 54 23.56 15.74 -2.16
C PRO A 54 23.63 14.67 -1.07
N LEU A 55 24.54 13.70 -1.20
CA LEU A 55 24.77 12.67 -0.18
C LEU A 55 25.48 13.19 1.09
N THR A 56 25.48 14.51 1.30
CA THR A 56 25.96 15.17 2.53
C THR A 56 24.88 15.26 3.60
N GLN A 57 23.60 15.16 3.20
CA GLN A 57 22.45 15.25 4.08
C GLN A 57 21.47 14.12 3.78
N LYS A 58 20.87 13.55 4.83
CA LYS A 58 19.97 12.40 4.69
C LYS A 58 18.56 12.81 4.28
N GLU A 59 18.07 13.94 4.77
CA GLU A 59 16.67 14.36 4.64
C GLU A 59 16.55 15.76 4.05
N PHE A 60 15.62 15.94 3.11
CA PHE A 60 15.39 17.19 2.39
C PHE A 60 13.90 17.51 2.44
N SER A 61 13.56 18.79 2.62
CA SER A 61 12.17 19.23 2.67
C SER A 61 11.92 20.43 1.75
N SER A 62 10.76 20.48 1.13
CA SER A 62 10.34 21.56 0.23
C SER A 62 8.83 21.72 0.26
N ASP A 63 8.32 22.95 0.08
CA ASP A 63 6.88 23.21 -0.04
C ASP A 63 6.31 22.77 -1.41
N ARG A 64 7.19 22.59 -2.39
CA ARG A 64 6.86 22.11 -3.75
C ARG A 64 7.62 20.83 -4.06
N LEU A 65 7.14 20.08 -5.05
CA LEU A 65 7.92 18.95 -5.56
C LEU A 65 9.28 19.48 -6.05
N PHE A 66 10.34 18.72 -5.77
CA PHE A 66 11.68 19.09 -6.19
C PHE A 66 11.76 19.13 -7.72
N PRO A 67 12.28 20.21 -8.34
CA PRO A 67 12.43 20.35 -9.79
C PRO A 67 12.88 19.09 -10.52
N SER A 68 13.93 18.41 -10.03
CA SER A 68 14.46 17.20 -10.67
C SER A 68 13.49 16.00 -10.70
N LEU A 69 12.48 16.01 -9.82
CA LEU A 69 11.38 15.04 -9.79
C LEU A 69 10.17 15.52 -10.59
N GLU A 70 9.91 16.83 -10.59
CA GLU A 70 8.85 17.45 -11.41
C GLU A 70 9.13 17.29 -12.91
N ASP A 71 10.38 17.48 -13.33
CA ASP A 71 10.85 17.29 -14.70
C ASP A 71 10.66 15.85 -15.23
N ARG A 72 10.38 14.89 -14.35
CA ARG A 72 10.06 13.50 -14.73
C ARG A 72 8.64 13.36 -15.23
N ILE A 73 7.73 14.24 -14.81
CA ILE A 73 6.31 14.16 -15.14
C ILE A 73 6.13 14.86 -16.49
N PRO A 74 5.68 14.16 -17.54
CA PRO A 74 5.45 14.80 -18.82
C PRO A 74 4.42 15.93 -18.70
N SER A 75 4.63 17.04 -19.41
CA SER A 75 3.68 18.16 -19.43
C SER A 75 2.33 17.72 -19.97
N THR A 76 1.25 18.21 -19.37
CA THR A 76 -0.14 17.99 -19.82
C THR A 76 -0.42 18.62 -21.20
N GLN A 77 0.43 19.55 -21.65
CA GLN A 77 0.37 20.13 -22.99
C GLN A 77 0.95 19.19 -24.07
N ASN A 78 1.61 18.10 -23.68
CA ASN A 78 2.10 17.11 -24.63
C ASN A 78 0.90 16.38 -25.27
N PRO A 79 0.77 16.37 -26.61
CA PRO A 79 -0.33 15.67 -27.29
C PRO A 79 -0.47 14.20 -26.91
N ALA A 80 0.63 13.52 -26.59
CA ALA A 80 0.67 12.12 -26.19
C ALA A 80 0.41 11.89 -24.69
N TYR A 81 0.24 12.95 -23.89
CA TYR A 81 0.06 12.82 -22.43
C TYR A 81 -1.12 11.93 -22.06
N SER A 82 -2.26 12.13 -22.74
CA SER A 82 -3.46 11.32 -22.51
C SER A 82 -3.22 9.84 -22.82
N GLU A 83 -2.46 9.53 -23.87
CA GLU A 83 -2.12 8.15 -24.24
C GLU A 83 -1.21 7.51 -23.18
N TYR A 84 -0.22 8.25 -22.67
CA TYR A 84 0.64 7.77 -21.58
C TYR A 84 -0.15 7.47 -20.31
N CYS A 85 -1.10 8.33 -19.94
CA CYS A 85 -1.96 8.14 -18.78
C CYS A 85 -2.82 6.87 -18.93
N LEU A 86 -3.48 6.72 -20.08
CA LEU A 86 -4.32 5.55 -20.36
C LEU A 86 -3.50 4.26 -20.39
N ALA A 87 -2.32 4.26 -21.00
CA ALA A 87 -1.42 3.10 -21.03
C ALA A 87 -0.93 2.67 -19.63
N MET A 88 -0.89 3.62 -18.68
CA MET A 88 -0.54 3.36 -17.28
C MET A 88 -1.77 3.13 -16.39
N GLY A 89 -2.98 3.17 -16.95
CA GLY A 89 -4.24 2.96 -16.23
C GLY A 89 -4.62 4.09 -15.27
N ILE A 90 -4.23 5.33 -15.55
CA ILE A 90 -4.57 6.50 -14.74
C ILE A 90 -5.40 7.52 -15.55
N ASP A 91 -6.19 8.34 -14.85
CA ASP A 91 -6.98 9.41 -15.45
C ASP A 91 -6.05 10.50 -16.03
N PRO A 92 -6.20 10.92 -17.30
CA PRO A 92 -5.47 12.07 -17.86
C PRO A 92 -5.63 13.38 -17.08
N LYS A 93 -6.63 13.48 -16.19
CA LYS A 93 -6.84 14.63 -15.30
C LYS A 93 -6.19 14.47 -13.92
N GLU A 94 -5.51 13.35 -13.65
CA GLU A 94 -4.80 13.10 -12.39
C GLU A 94 -3.88 14.28 -12.03
N GLN A 95 -3.95 14.70 -10.76
CA GLN A 95 -3.18 15.81 -10.21
C GLN A 95 -2.28 15.37 -9.06
N ASP A 96 -2.46 14.16 -8.52
CA ASP A 96 -1.62 13.63 -7.46
C ASP A 96 -0.22 13.34 -8.00
N LEU A 97 0.73 14.19 -7.58
CA LEU A 97 2.11 14.12 -8.02
C LEU A 97 2.79 12.78 -7.68
N PHE A 98 2.37 12.06 -6.64
CA PHE A 98 2.91 10.73 -6.35
C PHE A 98 2.37 9.68 -7.32
N ILE A 99 1.10 9.77 -7.70
CA ILE A 99 0.55 8.90 -8.75
C ILE A 99 1.28 9.17 -10.06
N LEU A 100 1.37 10.43 -10.48
CA LEU A 100 2.04 10.82 -11.72
C LEU A 100 3.53 10.40 -11.74
N LEU A 101 4.27 10.66 -10.66
CA LEU A 101 5.69 10.30 -10.56
C LEU A 101 5.92 8.79 -10.56
N SER A 102 5.03 8.01 -9.96
CA SER A 102 5.16 6.55 -9.88
C SER A 102 4.56 5.80 -11.07
N THR A 103 3.98 6.51 -12.03
CA THR A 103 3.38 5.95 -13.25
C THR A 103 4.05 6.52 -14.51
N VAL A 104 3.55 7.62 -15.04
CA VAL A 104 4.07 8.27 -16.26
C VAL A 104 5.48 8.84 -16.06
N GLY A 105 5.83 9.24 -14.84
CA GLY A 105 7.18 9.68 -14.46
C GLY A 105 8.10 8.56 -13.96
N SER A 106 7.63 7.31 -13.92
CA SER A 106 8.33 6.21 -13.21
C SER A 106 9.67 5.82 -13.84
N LYS A 107 9.82 6.01 -15.15
CA LYS A 107 10.98 5.63 -15.95
C LYS A 107 11.40 6.81 -16.82
N GLY A 108 12.42 7.52 -16.37
CA GLY A 108 13.07 8.56 -17.16
C GLY A 108 14.43 8.11 -17.73
N PRO A 109 15.22 9.03 -18.32
CA PRO A 109 16.55 8.73 -18.87
C PRO A 109 17.59 8.32 -17.81
N SER A 110 17.29 8.45 -16.52
CA SER A 110 18.19 8.05 -15.44
C SER A 110 17.97 6.61 -14.99
N SER A 111 18.93 6.08 -14.24
CA SER A 111 18.80 4.77 -13.59
C SER A 111 17.86 4.75 -12.37
N PHE A 112 17.29 5.89 -11.96
CA PHE A 112 16.33 5.94 -10.85
C PHE A 112 14.91 5.60 -11.30
N ILE A 113 14.21 4.84 -10.46
CA ILE A 113 12.83 4.37 -10.66
C ILE A 113 12.00 4.70 -9.44
N PHE A 114 10.74 5.04 -9.68
CA PHE A 114 9.78 5.48 -8.68
C PHE A 114 8.66 4.45 -8.55
N TYR A 115 8.46 3.94 -7.33
CA TYR A 115 7.35 3.02 -7.02
C TYR A 115 6.43 3.63 -5.98
N PRO A 116 5.10 3.46 -6.12
CA PRO A 116 4.16 4.05 -5.18
C PRO A 116 4.27 3.41 -3.80
N ILE A 117 4.14 4.23 -2.75
CA ILE A 117 3.91 3.78 -1.39
C ILE A 117 2.41 3.84 -1.16
N PHE A 118 1.79 2.68 -1.01
CA PHE A 118 0.38 2.62 -0.68
C PHE A 118 0.15 2.56 0.81
N LYS A 119 -0.90 3.24 1.26
CA LYS A 119 -1.48 3.07 2.57
C LYS A 119 -2.96 2.84 2.40
N ARG A 120 -3.46 1.91 3.21
CA ARG A 120 -4.88 1.77 3.46
C ARG A 120 -5.09 2.03 4.94
N ASP A 121 -6.03 2.91 5.26
CA ASP A 121 -6.41 3.09 6.64
C ASP A 121 -7.43 2.01 7.01
N ILE A 122 -7.21 1.37 8.15
CA ILE A 122 -8.11 0.39 8.74
C ILE A 122 -8.57 0.97 10.06
N ASN A 123 -9.87 1.17 10.18
CA ASN A 123 -10.47 1.57 11.42
C ASN A 123 -10.78 0.32 12.26
N PRO A 124 -10.62 0.38 13.59
CA PRO A 124 -11.17 -0.62 14.51
C PRO A 124 -12.61 -1.06 14.18
N LYS A 125 -13.45 -0.14 13.72
CA LYS A 125 -14.84 -0.45 13.30
C LYS A 125 -14.91 -1.41 12.12
N ASP A 126 -14.03 -1.27 11.13
CA ASP A 126 -14.03 -2.14 9.95
C ASP A 126 -13.74 -3.60 10.32
N ILE A 127 -12.90 -3.81 11.35
CA ILE A 127 -12.57 -5.14 11.87
C ILE A 127 -13.78 -5.76 12.58
N VAL A 128 -14.50 -4.97 13.39
CA VAL A 128 -15.72 -5.40 14.08
C VAL A 128 -16.80 -5.77 13.05
N GLU A 129 -17.00 -4.93 12.04
CA GLU A 129 -17.96 -5.17 10.96
C GLU A 129 -17.62 -6.43 10.18
N PHE A 130 -16.35 -6.63 9.81
CA PHE A 130 -15.89 -7.83 9.12
C PHE A 130 -16.12 -9.10 9.94
N ARG A 131 -15.77 -9.07 11.23
CA ARG A 131 -16.02 -10.20 12.14
C ARG A 131 -17.51 -10.52 12.26
N ASN A 132 -18.34 -9.49 12.44
CA ASN A 132 -19.80 -9.65 12.56
C ASN A 132 -20.41 -10.16 11.25
N MET A 133 -19.90 -9.72 10.10
CA MET A 133 -20.32 -10.21 8.77
C MET A 133 -20.09 -11.71 8.61
N LEU A 134 -18.99 -12.23 9.16
CA LEU A 134 -18.70 -13.67 9.22
C LEU A 134 -19.54 -14.42 10.29
N GLY A 135 -20.31 -13.71 11.12
CA GLY A 135 -21.10 -14.32 12.20
C GLY A 135 -20.25 -14.88 13.35
N LEU A 136 -19.02 -14.38 13.53
CA LEU A 136 -18.07 -14.90 14.50
C LEU A 136 -18.01 -14.03 15.77
N THR A 137 -17.92 -14.68 16.93
CA THR A 137 -17.55 -14.00 18.19
C THR A 137 -16.08 -13.62 18.16
N THR A 138 -15.66 -12.71 19.03
CA THR A 138 -14.24 -12.32 19.14
C THR A 138 -13.34 -13.50 19.47
N ARG A 139 -13.80 -14.46 20.28
CA ARG A 139 -13.05 -15.68 20.63
C ARG A 139 -12.89 -16.60 19.42
N GLU A 140 -13.97 -16.84 18.69
CA GLU A 140 -13.96 -17.69 17.48
C GLU A 140 -13.07 -17.07 16.39
N PHE A 141 -13.21 -15.78 16.13
CA PHE A 141 -12.39 -15.06 15.16
C PHE A 141 -10.91 -15.12 15.54
N ALA A 142 -10.58 -14.85 16.81
CA ALA A 142 -9.22 -14.95 17.33
C ALA A 142 -8.62 -16.36 17.13
N ALA A 143 -9.38 -17.42 17.42
CA ALA A 143 -8.93 -18.80 17.25
C ALA A 143 -8.72 -19.17 15.78
N VAL A 144 -9.68 -18.88 14.91
CA VAL A 144 -9.63 -19.22 13.47
C VAL A 144 -8.48 -18.51 12.76
N PHE A 145 -8.24 -17.24 13.08
CA PHE A 145 -7.21 -16.44 12.39
C PHE A 145 -5.90 -16.34 13.16
N GLU A 146 -5.75 -17.14 14.23
CA GLU A 146 -4.54 -17.23 15.06
C GLU A 146 -4.06 -15.86 15.55
N ILE A 147 -5.00 -15.05 16.04
CA ILE A 147 -4.74 -13.75 16.65
C ILE A 147 -5.06 -13.87 18.13
N SER A 148 -4.21 -13.32 19.01
CA SER A 148 -4.53 -13.32 20.44
C SER A 148 -5.85 -12.57 20.69
N GLN A 149 -6.76 -13.16 21.47
CA GLN A 149 -8.03 -12.54 21.79
C GLN A 149 -7.85 -11.18 22.49
N ASN A 150 -6.82 -11.06 23.31
CA ASN A 150 -6.48 -9.80 24.00
C ASN A 150 -6.07 -8.71 23.00
N SER A 151 -5.22 -9.05 22.02
CA SER A 151 -4.81 -8.12 20.97
C SER A 151 -6.01 -7.69 20.13
N LEU A 152 -6.88 -8.63 19.73
CA LEU A 152 -8.08 -8.32 18.96
C LEU A 152 -9.04 -7.40 19.72
N ASN A 153 -9.33 -7.71 20.99
CA ASN A 153 -10.15 -6.86 21.86
C ASN A 153 -9.59 -5.44 22.01
N ALA A 154 -8.27 -5.32 22.16
CA ALA A 154 -7.63 -4.01 22.31
C ALA A 154 -7.60 -3.23 20.99
N ILE A 155 -7.47 -3.90 19.84
CA ILE A 155 -7.60 -3.29 18.51
C ILE A 155 -9.04 -2.81 18.28
N GLU A 156 -10.05 -3.64 18.52
CA GLU A 156 -11.48 -3.28 18.37
C GLU A 156 -11.86 -2.07 19.26
N ARG A 157 -11.16 -1.86 20.38
CA ARG A 157 -11.31 -0.70 21.29
C ARG A 157 -10.41 0.49 20.94
N GLY A 158 -9.63 0.42 19.86
CA GLY A 158 -8.71 1.49 19.44
C GLY A 158 -7.48 1.70 20.32
N ARG A 159 -7.13 0.72 21.17
CA ARG A 159 -6.05 0.83 22.18
C ARG A 159 -4.69 0.35 21.70
N ILE A 160 -4.61 -0.47 20.65
CA ILE A 160 -3.34 -1.01 20.13
C ILE A 160 -3.02 -0.42 18.76
N ARG A 161 -1.78 0.07 18.60
CA ARG A 161 -1.15 0.46 17.33
C ARG A 161 -0.05 -0.54 16.94
N GLY A 162 -0.38 -1.84 16.91
CA GLY A 162 0.56 -2.89 16.50
C GLY A 162 0.54 -3.05 14.99
N SER A 163 1.63 -2.71 14.29
CA SER A 163 1.66 -2.69 12.82
C SER A 163 1.44 -4.05 12.17
N GLU A 164 1.87 -5.13 12.82
CA GLU A 164 1.85 -6.47 12.20
C GLU A 164 0.46 -7.13 12.27
N ILE A 165 -0.19 -7.11 13.43
CA ILE A 165 -1.55 -7.66 13.58
C ILE A 165 -2.55 -6.87 12.72
N LEU A 166 -2.41 -5.53 12.68
CA LEU A 166 -3.23 -4.70 11.80
C LEU A 166 -3.04 -5.03 10.32
N LYS A 167 -1.80 -5.26 9.87
CA LYS A 167 -1.51 -5.74 8.50
C LYS A 167 -2.12 -7.11 8.23
N ARG A 168 -2.06 -8.05 9.19
CA ARG A 168 -2.69 -9.37 9.04
C ARG A 168 -4.20 -9.25 8.91
N LEU A 169 -4.83 -8.43 9.75
CA LEU A 169 -6.27 -8.14 9.68
C LEU A 169 -6.63 -7.46 8.35
N GLU A 170 -5.79 -6.56 7.85
CA GLU A 170 -5.94 -6.00 6.50
C GLU A 170 -6.02 -7.09 5.44
N ILE A 171 -5.05 -8.01 5.46
CA ILE A 171 -4.97 -9.07 4.48
C ILE A 171 -6.25 -9.91 4.51
N LEU A 172 -6.73 -10.27 5.71
CA LEU A 172 -7.95 -11.06 5.86
C LEU A 172 -9.19 -10.31 5.30
N MET A 173 -9.30 -9.02 5.56
CA MET A 173 -10.44 -8.23 5.09
C MET A 173 -10.42 -8.01 3.57
N HIS A 174 -9.24 -7.90 2.97
CA HIS A 174 -9.09 -7.53 1.56
C HIS A 174 -8.87 -8.70 0.60
N PHE A 175 -8.44 -9.85 1.12
CA PHE A 175 -8.20 -11.05 0.32
C PHE A 175 -9.06 -12.19 0.87
N PRO A 176 -10.35 -12.27 0.47
CA PRO A 176 -11.27 -13.29 0.98
C PRO A 176 -10.78 -14.73 0.78
N SER A 177 -9.92 -14.98 -0.22
CA SER A 177 -9.27 -16.28 -0.44
C SER A 177 -8.36 -16.68 0.71
N VAL A 178 -7.63 -15.73 1.31
CA VAL A 178 -6.79 -15.96 2.48
C VAL A 178 -7.65 -16.27 3.70
N THR A 179 -8.72 -15.50 3.90
CA THR A 179 -9.68 -15.73 5.01
C THR A 179 -10.36 -17.08 4.89
N LEU A 180 -10.74 -17.46 3.66
CA LEU A 180 -11.32 -18.76 3.37
C LEU A 180 -10.34 -19.89 3.69
N TYR A 181 -9.07 -19.74 3.31
CA TYR A 181 -8.02 -20.71 3.65
C TYR A 181 -7.94 -20.94 5.17
N PHE A 182 -7.90 -19.87 5.97
CA PHE A 182 -7.89 -20.00 7.44
C PHE A 182 -9.14 -20.68 7.99
N LEU A 183 -10.33 -20.38 7.46
CA LEU A 183 -11.56 -21.07 7.87
C LEU A 183 -11.56 -22.57 7.52
N LEU A 184 -10.91 -22.97 6.43
CA LEU A 184 -10.79 -24.37 6.04
C LEU A 184 -9.84 -25.11 6.99
N VAL A 185 -8.64 -24.56 7.19
CA VAL A 185 -7.59 -25.18 8.03
C VAL A 185 -8.01 -25.23 9.50
N ASN A 186 -8.65 -24.18 10.00
CA ASN A 186 -9.04 -24.01 11.39
C ASN A 186 -10.54 -24.24 11.64
N SER A 187 -11.20 -25.04 10.79
CA SER A 187 -12.63 -25.34 10.87
C SER A 187 -13.05 -25.95 12.20
N GLY A 188 -12.16 -26.69 12.87
CA GLY A 188 -12.43 -27.33 14.17
C GLY A 188 -12.73 -26.38 15.33
N TYR A 189 -12.46 -25.08 15.19
CA TYR A 189 -12.82 -24.07 16.19
C TYR A 189 -14.27 -23.56 16.07
N LEU A 190 -14.97 -23.93 15.00
CA LEU A 190 -16.33 -23.48 14.72
C LEU A 190 -17.31 -24.65 14.72
N VAL A 191 -18.54 -24.39 15.17
CA VAL A 191 -19.66 -25.30 14.89
C VAL A 191 -19.95 -25.28 13.39
N HIS A 192 -20.40 -26.43 12.87
CA HIS A 192 -20.59 -26.65 11.44
C HIS A 192 -21.43 -25.54 10.76
N GLU A 193 -22.55 -25.15 11.37
CA GLU A 193 -23.44 -24.11 10.84
C GLU A 193 -22.74 -22.75 10.66
N LYS A 194 -21.93 -22.34 11.64
CA LYS A 194 -21.15 -21.09 11.56
C LYS A 194 -20.06 -21.18 10.51
N TRP A 195 -19.39 -22.32 10.43
CA TRP A 195 -18.38 -22.55 9.40
C TRP A 195 -18.96 -22.46 7.99
N VAL A 196 -20.10 -23.11 7.74
CA VAL A 196 -20.82 -23.04 6.45
C VAL A 196 -21.22 -21.58 6.16
N PHE A 197 -21.82 -20.90 7.13
CA PHE A 197 -22.24 -19.51 6.98
C PHE A 197 -21.09 -18.58 6.58
N ALA A 198 -19.98 -18.61 7.34
CA ALA A 198 -18.81 -17.75 7.08
C ALA A 198 -18.17 -18.06 5.71
N THR A 199 -18.10 -19.35 5.36
CA THR A 199 -17.58 -19.85 4.08
C THR A 199 -18.39 -19.33 2.90
N GLU A 200 -19.72 -19.43 2.95
CA GLU A 200 -20.60 -18.97 1.87
C GLU A 200 -20.56 -17.44 1.70
N LYS A 201 -20.46 -16.69 2.81
CA LYS A 201 -20.25 -15.23 2.75
C LYS A 201 -18.99 -14.86 1.99
N LEU A 202 -17.88 -15.54 2.26
CA LEU A 202 -16.59 -15.26 1.60
C LEU A 202 -16.57 -15.69 0.13
N LYS A 203 -17.20 -16.83 -0.20
CA LYS A 203 -17.37 -17.24 -1.61
C LYS A 203 -18.16 -16.19 -2.40
N GLY A 204 -19.24 -15.66 -1.81
CA GLY A 204 -20.00 -14.57 -2.42
C GLY A 204 -19.17 -13.30 -2.66
N MET A 205 -18.25 -12.96 -1.73
CA MET A 205 -17.31 -11.85 -1.94
C MET A 205 -16.33 -12.11 -3.09
N LEU A 206 -15.78 -13.34 -3.19
CA LEU A 206 -14.86 -13.71 -4.26
C LEU A 206 -15.50 -13.63 -5.65
N GLN A 207 -16.76 -14.04 -5.77
CA GLN A 207 -17.51 -13.96 -7.03
C GLN A 207 -17.70 -12.51 -7.48
N LYS A 208 -18.06 -11.61 -6.57
CA LYS A 208 -18.20 -10.17 -6.86
C LYS A 208 -16.90 -9.55 -7.36
N ILE A 209 -15.79 -9.83 -6.66
CA ILE A 209 -14.46 -9.31 -7.05
C ILE A 209 -14.03 -9.84 -8.42
N THR A 210 -14.34 -11.09 -8.74
CA THR A 210 -14.02 -11.69 -10.06
C THR A 210 -14.85 -11.04 -11.17
N TYR A 211 -16.12 -10.73 -10.91
CA TYR A 211 -17.00 -10.09 -11.88
C TYR A 211 -16.59 -8.64 -12.17
N GLU A 212 -16.23 -7.87 -11.14
CA GLU A 212 -15.74 -6.48 -11.25
C GLU A 212 -14.39 -6.38 -11.98
N LYS A 213 -13.56 -7.42 -11.98
CA LYS A 213 -12.29 -7.44 -12.72
C LYS A 213 -12.43 -7.77 -14.20
N ASN A 214 -13.56 -8.35 -14.59
CA ASN A 214 -13.83 -8.81 -15.96
C ASN A 214 -14.86 -7.92 -16.70
N SER A 215 -15.34 -6.86 -16.04
CA SER A 215 -16.25 -5.84 -16.60
C SER A 215 -15.49 -4.54 -16.82
#